data_AF-A0A3E0VP18-F1
#
_entry.id   AF-A0A3E0VP18-F1
#
_cell.length_a   1.000
_cell.length_b   1.000
_cell.length_c   1.000
_cell.angle_alpha   90.00
_cell.angle_beta   90.00
_cell.angle_gamma   90.00
#
_symmetry.space_group_name_H-M   'P 1'
#
loop_
_entity.id
_entity.type
_entity.pdbx_description
1 polymer ?
#
loop_
_entity_poly.entity_id
_entity_poly.type
_entity_poly.pdbx_seq_one_letter_code
_entity_poly.pdbx_strand_id
1 'polypeptide(L)'
;MSTLAGYSNSSLSRLSRAVARLEKKNWVTRSPDSTDGRFTLATLTKLGRTRVDQAQPSHVELVNRLIFEPLSQAQARQLGTISTRITSAIRSEDGWQPTTTPKAPQ
;
A
#
# COMPACT_ATOMS: atom_id res chain seq x y z
N MET A 1 9.13 -8.48 5.61
CA MET A 1 9.29 -8.22 4.14
C MET A 1 8.35 -9.05 3.26
N SER A 2 8.15 -10.35 3.50
CA SER A 2 7.21 -11.20 2.74
C SER A 2 5.77 -10.66 2.74
N THR A 3 5.25 -10.26 3.91
CA THR A 3 3.92 -9.64 4.05
C THR A 3 3.76 -8.41 3.16
N LEU A 4 4.73 -7.51 3.16
CA LEU A 4 4.71 -6.31 2.31
C LEU A 4 4.77 -6.67 0.82
N ALA A 5 5.41 -7.79 0.46
CA ALA A 5 5.48 -8.27 -0.92
C ALA A 5 4.10 -8.79 -1.37
N GLY A 6 3.43 -9.54 -0.51
CA GLY A 6 2.04 -9.94 -0.68
C GLY A 6 1.11 -8.73 -0.83
N TYR A 7 1.22 -7.73 0.04
CA TYR A 7 0.42 -6.51 -0.01
C TYR A 7 0.61 -5.72 -1.30
N SER A 8 1.84 -5.62 -1.79
CA SER A 8 2.18 -4.91 -3.04
C SER A 8 2.01 -5.75 -4.31
N ASN A 9 1.44 -6.96 -4.21
CA ASN A 9 1.29 -7.91 -5.33
C ASN A 9 2.61 -8.10 -6.11
N SER A 10 3.70 -8.26 -5.37
CA SER A 10 5.06 -8.21 -5.88
C SER A 10 5.83 -9.44 -5.39
N SER A 11 6.79 -9.91 -6.19
CA SER A 11 7.72 -10.93 -5.70
C SER A 11 8.64 -10.33 -4.63
N LEU A 12 9.11 -11.16 -3.68
CA LEU A 12 10.02 -10.73 -2.63
C LEU A 12 11.27 -10.03 -3.20
N SER A 13 11.85 -10.60 -4.26
CA SER A 13 13.02 -10.04 -4.96
C SER A 13 12.73 -8.69 -5.61
N ARG A 14 11.53 -8.48 -6.16
CA ARG A 14 11.13 -7.18 -6.73
C ARG A 14 10.92 -6.16 -5.63
N LEU A 15 10.22 -6.52 -4.55
CA LEU A 15 10.01 -5.64 -3.41
C LEU A 15 11.33 -5.24 -2.76
N SER A 16 12.24 -6.18 -2.52
CA SER A 16 13.55 -5.91 -1.91
C SER A 16 14.32 -4.83 -2.67
N ARG A 17 14.34 -4.91 -4.01
CA ARG A 17 14.94 -3.87 -4.87
C ARG A 17 14.22 -2.53 -4.78
N ALA A 18 12.90 -2.52 -4.67
CA ALA A 18 12.13 -1.29 -4.49
C ALA A 18 12.45 -0.63 -3.15
N VAL A 19 12.47 -1.40 -2.06
CA VAL A 19 12.81 -0.92 -0.71
C VAL A 19 14.25 -0.41 -0.67
N ALA A 20 15.20 -1.09 -1.31
CA ALA A 20 16.59 -0.60 -1.40
C ALA A 20 16.69 0.79 -2.07
N ARG A 21 15.85 1.09 -3.08
CA ARG A 21 15.79 2.44 -3.69
C ARG A 21 15.19 3.47 -2.76
N LEU A 22 14.17 3.11 -1.98
CA LEU A 22 13.55 4.00 -0.99
C LEU A 22 14.50 4.28 0.18
N GLU A 23 15.27 3.27 0.59
CA GLU A 23 16.30 3.39 1.63
C GLU A 23 17.46 4.28 1.19
N LYS A 24 17.92 4.18 -0.07
CA LYS A 24 18.90 5.14 -0.64
C LYS A 24 18.44 6.60 -0.60
N LYS A 25 17.12 6.84 -0.54
CA LYS A 25 16.53 8.19 -0.41
C LYS A 25 16.24 8.58 1.04
N ASN A 26 16.62 7.74 2.01
CA ASN A 26 16.28 7.87 3.43
C ASN A 26 14.77 7.92 3.70
N TRP A 27 13.95 7.30 2.85
CA TRP A 27 12.49 7.26 3.04
C TRP A 27 12.04 6.04 3.83
N VAL A 28 12.81 4.96 3.79
CA VAL A 28 12.57 3.71 4.52
C VAL A 28 13.87 3.26 5.18
N THR A 29 13.78 2.58 6.32
CA THR A 29 14.87 1.82 6.93
C THR A 29 14.49 0.36 7.04
N ARG A 30 15.50 -0.53 6.99
CA ARG A 30 15.34 -1.95 7.28
C ARG A 30 16.02 -2.31 8.59
N SER A 31 15.33 -3.08 9.42
CA SER A 31 15.89 -3.64 10.65
C SER A 31 15.36 -5.06 10.89
N PRO A 32 16.14 -5.93 11.55
CA PRO A 32 15.58 -7.14 12.15
C PRO A 32 14.45 -6.78 13.11
N ASP A 33 13.44 -7.64 13.18
CA ASP A 33 12.41 -7.54 14.19
C ASP A 33 13.01 -7.85 15.58
N SER A 34 12.68 -7.03 16.58
CA SER A 34 13.24 -7.14 17.93
C SER A 34 12.69 -8.32 18.74
N THR A 35 11.55 -8.88 18.31
CA THR A 35 10.87 -10.02 18.93
C THR A 35 11.16 -11.34 18.20
N ASP A 36 11.36 -11.30 16.88
CA ASP A 36 11.83 -12.46 16.10
C ASP A 36 12.79 -12.02 14.98
N GLY A 37 14.09 -12.11 15.25
CA GLY A 37 15.17 -11.68 14.35
C GLY A 37 15.20 -12.37 12.97
N ARG A 38 14.36 -13.38 12.72
CA ARG A 38 14.18 -13.98 11.39
C ARG A 38 13.40 -13.06 10.44
N PHE A 39 12.66 -12.09 10.96
CA PHE A 39 11.94 -11.13 10.15
C PHE A 39 12.73 -9.84 9.94
N THR A 40 12.72 -9.36 8.70
CA THR A 40 13.15 -7.99 8.38
C THR A 40 11.93 -7.11 8.24
N LEU A 41 11.88 -6.04 9.03
CA LEU A 41 10.89 -4.99 8.96
C LEU A 41 11.38 -3.89 8.02
N ALA A 42 10.45 -3.28 7.29
CA ALA A 42 10.69 -2.07 6.51
C ALA A 42 9.82 -0.95 7.08
N THR A 43 10.44 0.08 7.61
CA THR A 43 9.76 1.15 8.36
C THR A 43 9.95 2.47 7.66
N LEU A 44 8.87 3.25 7.49
CA LEU A 44 8.96 4.62 6.98
C LEU A 44 9.74 5.48 7.96
N THR A 45 10.70 6.24 7.45
CA THR A 45 11.36 7.29 8.24
C THR A 45 10.43 8.50 8.38
N LYS A 46 10.81 9.46 9.23
CA LYS A 46 10.13 10.77 9.29
C LYS A 46 10.10 11.45 7.92
N LEU A 47 11.22 11.43 7.19
CA LEU A 47 11.30 11.98 5.84
C LEU A 47 10.40 11.22 4.86
N GLY A 48 10.38 9.89 4.93
CA GLY A 48 9.50 9.07 4.12
C GLY A 48 8.02 9.38 4.36
N ARG A 49 7.62 9.53 5.63
CA ARG A 49 6.26 9.94 6.00
C ARG A 49 5.91 11.32 5.44
N THR A 50 6.79 12.32 5.59
CA THR A 50 6.57 13.65 4.99
C THR A 50 6.38 13.57 3.47
N ARG A 51 7.12 12.70 2.78
CA ARG A 51 6.96 12.50 1.33
C ARG A 51 5.62 11.88 0.95
N VAL A 52 5.13 10.94 1.75
CA VAL A 52 3.77 10.39 1.57
C VAL A 52 2.73 11.49 1.78
N ASP A 53 2.85 12.27 2.86
CA ASP A 53 1.90 13.34 3.18
C ASP A 53 1.88 14.44 2.09
N GLN A 54 3.02 14.75 1.48
CA GLN A 54 3.12 15.69 0.35
C GLN A 54 2.49 15.16 -0.93
N ALA A 55 2.58 13.85 -1.19
CA ALA A 55 2.07 13.24 -2.42
C ALA A 55 0.59 12.85 -2.33
N GLN A 56 0.05 12.67 -1.12
CA GLN A 56 -1.29 12.15 -0.91
C GLN A 56 -2.41 13.02 -1.53
N PRO A 57 -2.41 14.36 -1.39
CA PRO A 57 -3.48 15.20 -1.95
C PRO A 57 -3.56 15.10 -3.47
N SER A 58 -2.43 15.26 -4.17
CA SER A 58 -2.39 15.20 -5.63
C SER A 58 -2.68 13.79 -6.17
N HIS A 59 -2.30 12.75 -5.43
CA HIS A 59 -2.67 11.38 -5.76
C HIS A 59 -4.19 11.17 -5.68
N VAL A 60 -4.83 11.62 -4.59
CA VAL A 60 -6.29 11.50 -4.41
C VAL A 60 -7.05 12.29 -5.46
N GLU A 61 -6.65 13.53 -5.73
CA GLU A 61 -7.26 14.37 -6.76
C GLU A 61 -7.21 13.69 -8.14
N LEU A 62 -6.04 13.18 -8.51
CA LEU A 62 -5.87 12.52 -9.81
C LEU A 62 -6.72 11.25 -9.93
N VAL A 63 -6.77 10.41 -8.89
CA VAL A 63 -7.59 9.19 -8.88
C VAL A 63 -9.07 9.55 -8.95
N ASN A 64 -9.53 10.53 -8.16
CA ASN A 64 -10.91 10.98 -8.21
C ASN A 64 -11.29 11.46 -9.60
N ARG A 65 -10.48 12.34 -10.19
CA ARG A 65 -10.74 12.90 -11.53
C ARG A 65 -10.78 11.85 -12.63
N LEU A 66 -9.84 10.92 -12.62
CA LEU A 66 -9.71 9.95 -13.72
C LEU A 66 -10.62 8.74 -13.57
N ILE A 67 -10.95 8.32 -12.34
CA ILE A 67 -11.64 7.07 -12.09
C ILE A 67 -13.05 7.30 -11.54
N PHE A 68 -13.24 8.20 -10.57
CA PHE A 68 -14.50 8.29 -9.85
C PHE A 68 -15.45 9.39 -10.36
N GLU A 69 -14.94 10.54 -10.79
CA GLU A 69 -15.75 11.61 -11.43
C GLU A 69 -16.56 11.13 -12.65
N PRO A 70 -16.02 10.32 -13.59
CA PRO A 70 -16.82 9.84 -14.73
C PRO A 70 -17.79 8.70 -14.38
N LEU A 71 -17.78 8.17 -13.15
CA LEU A 71 -18.60 7.03 -12.75
C LEU A 71 -19.75 7.47 -11.84
N SER A 72 -20.94 6.94 -12.11
CA SER A 72 -22.02 6.98 -11.13
C SER A 72 -21.66 6.18 -9.87
N GLN A 73 -22.31 6.48 -8.75
CA GLN A 73 -22.10 5.75 -7.50
C GLN A 73 -22.34 4.24 -7.64
N ALA A 74 -23.31 3.83 -8.47
CA ALA A 74 -23.59 2.42 -8.74
C ALA A 74 -22.43 1.75 -9.50
N GLN A 75 -21.89 2.41 -10.53
CA GLN A 75 -20.75 1.92 -11.29
C GLN A 75 -19.48 1.83 -10.43
N ALA A 76 -19.22 2.82 -9.56
CA ALA A 76 -18.09 2.76 -8.63
C ALA A 76 -18.18 1.55 -7.66
N ARG A 77 -19.38 1.22 -7.16
CA ARG A 77 -19.61 0.02 -6.34
C ARG A 77 -19.39 -1.27 -7.13
N GLN A 78 -19.86 -1.31 -8.38
CA GLN A 78 -19.63 -2.44 -9.28
C GLN A 78 -18.15 -2.63 -9.58
N LEU A 79 -17.40 -1.56 -9.84
CA LEU A 79 -15.95 -1.58 -10.05
C LEU A 79 -15.24 -2.21 -8.85
N GLY A 80 -15.60 -1.81 -7.62
CA GLY A 80 -15.04 -2.40 -6.40
C GLY A 80 -15.33 -3.90 -6.28
N THR A 81 -16.55 -4.32 -6.57
CA THR A 81 -16.97 -5.73 -6.53
C THR A 81 -16.20 -6.57 -7.56
N ILE A 82 -16.13 -6.10 -8.80
CA ILE A 82 -15.44 -6.78 -9.90
C ILE A 82 -13.93 -6.87 -9.62
N SER A 83 -13.31 -5.77 -9.21
CA SER A 83 -11.87 -5.72 -8.89
C SER A 83 -11.50 -6.66 -7.75
N THR A 84 -12.36 -6.76 -6.73
CA THR A 84 -12.18 -7.70 -5.61
C THR A 84 -12.22 -9.15 -6.11
N ARG A 85 -13.24 -9.52 -6.90
CA ARG A 85 -13.34 -10.88 -7.47
C ARG A 85 -12.14 -11.26 -8.32
N ILE A 86 -11.70 -10.35 -9.19
CA ILE A 86 -10.50 -10.55 -10.04
C ILE A 86 -9.26 -10.74 -9.16
N THR A 87 -9.06 -9.88 -8.16
CA THR A 87 -7.89 -9.94 -7.29
C THR A 87 -7.88 -11.21 -6.44
N SER A 88 -9.03 -11.66 -5.94
CA SER A 88 -9.17 -12.93 -5.22
C SER A 88 -8.87 -14.15 -6.09
N ALA A 89 -9.20 -14.11 -7.39
CA ALA A 89 -8.88 -15.20 -8.30
C ALA A 89 -7.38 -15.28 -8.64
N ILE A 90 -6.66 -14.15 -8.59
CA ILE A 90 -5.22 -14.07 -8.88
C ILE A 90 -4.38 -14.46 -7.64
N ARG A 91 -4.86 -14.20 -6.43
CA ARG A 91 -4.10 -14.37 -5.19
C ARG A 91 -4.29 -15.76 -4.58
N SER A 92 -3.19 -16.35 -4.10
CA SER A 92 -3.18 -17.55 -3.25
C SER A 92 -3.14 -17.24 -1.74
N GLU A 93 -2.81 -15.99 -1.35
CA GLU A 93 -2.70 -15.53 0.05
C GLU A 93 -3.54 -14.28 0.31
N ASP A 94 -3.87 -14.03 1.58
CA ASP A 94 -4.65 -12.87 2.04
C ASP A 94 -4.01 -11.55 1.59
N GLY A 95 -4.78 -10.77 0.83
CA GLY A 95 -4.36 -9.46 0.36
C GLY A 95 -4.27 -8.42 1.47
N TRP A 96 -3.64 -7.28 1.16
CA TRP A 96 -3.70 -6.13 2.06
C TRP A 96 -5.14 -5.73 2.31
N GLN A 97 -5.57 -5.72 3.57
CA GLN A 97 -6.85 -5.15 3.96
C GLN A 97 -6.62 -3.77 4.58
N PRO A 98 -7.31 -2.72 4.10
CA PRO A 98 -7.26 -1.44 4.78
C PRO A 98 -7.79 -1.60 6.21
N THR A 99 -7.10 -1.04 7.19
CA THR A 99 -7.65 -0.93 8.53
C THR A 99 -8.83 0.02 8.46
N THR A 100 -10.05 -0.52 8.45
CA THR A 100 -11.28 0.25 8.67
C THR A 100 -11.36 0.62 10.15
N THR A 101 -10.40 1.42 10.63
CA THR A 101 -10.57 2.12 11.90
C THR A 101 -11.29 3.42 11.56
N PRO A 102 -12.53 3.63 12.02
CA PRO A 102 -13.17 4.93 11.90
C PRO A 102 -12.27 5.95 12.58
N LYS A 103 -11.86 7.00 11.86
CA LYS A 103 -11.22 8.16 12.47
C LYS A 103 -12.22 8.74 13.47
N ALA A 104 -11.93 8.62 14.77
CA ALA A 104 -12.75 9.22 15.81
C ALA A 104 -12.94 10.72 15.51
N PRO A 105 -14.15 11.28 15.67
CA PRO A 105 -14.34 12.72 15.55
C PRO A 105 -13.47 13.42 16.61
N GLN A 106 -12.72 14.43 16.17
CA GLN A 106 -12.14 15.44 17.06
C GLN A 106 -13.24 16.42 17.46
#